data_AF-U3N0G5-F1
#
_entry.id   AF-U3N0G5-F1
#
_cell.length_a   1.000
_cell.length_b   1.000
_cell.length_c   1.000
_cell.angle_alpha   90.00
_cell.angle_beta   90.00
_cell.angle_gamma   90.00
#
_symmetry.space_group_name_H-M   'P 1'
#
loop_
_entity.id
_entity.type
_entity.pdbx_description
1 polymer ?
#
loop_
_entity_poly.entity_id
_entity_poly.type
_entity_poly.pdbx_seq_one_letter_code
_entity_poly.pdbx_strand_id
1 'polypeptide(L)'
;YDAAMKKSEAAKKEYEDAKKVLAEAEAAQKKYEDDQKKTEEKAEKAKAASEEIAKATEEVQKAVLDYITAIRNHNESGKKSAEEAEKKAKERETAARKKFDTIQTTIVVPEPDELAKTQKKAEEAAKNKPELTKKLEEAKVKLEEAEKKATEAKQKLDAEEVALQAKIAELEYEVQRLEKELEEINESDSEDYAKEGFRAPLQSKLDAKKAKLLKLEELSGKIEELDAEIAELEVQLKDAEGNNNVEAYFKEGLEKTTAEKKAELEKAEADLKKAVDEPETPAPGSRPQLQPPAPGS
;
A
#
# COMPACT_ATOMS: atom_id res chain seq x y z
N TYR A 1 17.07 4.37 8.05
CA TYR A 1 15.86 4.69 7.26
C TYR A 1 15.01 3.44 6.99
N ASP A 2 15.61 2.35 6.50
CA ASP A 2 14.94 1.07 6.17
C ASP A 2 14.00 0.51 7.24
N ALA A 3 14.43 0.46 8.50
CA ALA A 3 13.60 -0.06 9.58
C ALA A 3 12.30 0.76 9.79
N ALA A 4 12.32 2.05 9.48
CA ALA A 4 11.15 2.91 9.54
C ALA A 4 10.26 2.71 8.30
N MET A 5 10.85 2.54 7.11
CA MET A 5 10.13 2.19 5.89
C MET A 5 9.37 0.87 6.02
N LYS A 6 10.02 -0.21 6.49
CA LYS A 6 9.37 -1.50 6.73
C LYS A 6 8.17 -1.40 7.68
N LYS A 7 8.28 -0.57 8.73
CA LYS A 7 7.17 -0.32 9.66
C LYS A 7 6.02 0.44 9.00
N SER A 8 6.33 1.41 8.14
CA SER A 8 5.34 2.14 7.35
C SER A 8 4.58 1.23 6.39
N GLU A 9 5.28 0.36 5.67
CA GLU A 9 4.68 -0.62 4.76
C GLU A 9 3.79 -1.62 5.49
N ALA A 10 4.25 -2.14 6.63
CA ALA A 10 3.44 -3.02 7.46
C ALA A 10 2.16 -2.32 7.95
N ALA A 11 2.26 -1.08 8.43
CA ALA A 11 1.10 -0.30 8.87
C ALA A 11 0.13 0.00 7.71
N LYS A 12 0.65 0.22 6.50
CA LYS A 12 -0.16 0.42 5.29
C LYS A 12 -0.96 -0.83 4.94
N LYS A 13 -0.34 -2.01 5.04
CA LYS A 13 -1.02 -3.29 4.84
C LYS A 13 -2.11 -3.51 5.88
N GLU A 14 -1.83 -3.27 7.16
CA GLU A 14 -2.85 -3.35 8.22
C GLU A 14 -4.05 -2.41 7.97
N TYR A 15 -3.79 -1.19 7.49
CA TYR A 15 -4.84 -0.23 7.14
C TYR A 15 -5.71 -0.72 5.96
N GLU A 16 -5.11 -1.21 4.88
CA GLU A 16 -5.85 -1.73 3.72
C GLU A 16 -6.65 -2.99 4.08
N ASP A 17 -6.09 -3.88 4.90
CA ASP A 17 -6.79 -5.06 5.40
C ASP A 17 -8.00 -4.67 6.27
N ALA A 18 -7.83 -3.74 7.21
CA ALA A 18 -8.92 -3.23 8.04
C ALA A 18 -10.03 -2.58 7.20
N LYS A 19 -9.65 -1.82 6.17
CA LYS A 19 -10.57 -1.18 5.22
C LYS A 19 -11.37 -2.21 4.42
N LYS A 20 -10.72 -3.27 3.95
CA LYS A 20 -11.37 -4.35 3.22
C LYS A 20 -12.39 -5.08 4.09
N VAL A 21 -12.03 -5.43 5.33
CA VAL A 21 -12.93 -6.12 6.27
C VAL A 21 -14.16 -5.26 6.60
N LEU A 22 -13.97 -3.95 6.82
CA LEU A 22 -15.10 -3.03 7.04
C LEU A 22 -16.02 -2.97 5.80
N ALA A 23 -15.46 -2.89 4.60
CA ALA A 23 -16.24 -2.87 3.36
C ALA A 23 -17.04 -4.18 3.15
N GLU A 24 -16.46 -5.33 3.50
CA GLU A 24 -17.15 -6.63 3.45
C GLU A 24 -18.34 -6.68 4.43
N ALA A 25 -18.18 -6.12 5.64
CA ALA A 25 -19.26 -6.02 6.60
C ALA A 25 -20.40 -5.11 6.10
N GLU A 26 -20.07 -3.96 5.50
CA GLU A 26 -21.07 -3.06 4.89
C GLU A 26 -21.78 -3.69 3.69
N ALA A 27 -21.05 -4.44 2.86
CA ALA A 27 -21.63 -5.18 1.75
C ALA A 27 -22.61 -6.27 2.22
N ALA A 28 -22.32 -6.93 3.35
CA ALA A 28 -23.24 -7.93 3.93
C ALA A 28 -24.55 -7.29 4.41
N GLN A 29 -24.49 -6.12 5.05
CA GLN A 29 -25.68 -5.36 5.45
C GLN A 29 -26.51 -4.96 4.24
N LYS A 30 -25.87 -4.33 3.24
CA LYS A 30 -26.54 -3.89 2.02
C LYS A 30 -27.21 -5.05 1.27
N LYS A 31 -26.54 -6.21 1.21
CA LYS A 31 -27.11 -7.39 0.55
C LYS A 31 -28.40 -7.84 1.23
N TYR A 32 -28.44 -7.86 2.57
CA TYR A 32 -29.66 -8.21 3.30
C TYR A 32 -30.78 -7.18 3.08
N GLU A 33 -30.48 -5.88 3.11
CA GLU A 33 -31.46 -4.82 2.83
C GLU A 33 -32.05 -4.95 1.41
N ASP A 34 -31.21 -5.19 0.41
CA ASP A 34 -31.64 -5.39 -0.99
C ASP A 34 -32.51 -6.65 -1.13
N ASP A 35 -32.12 -7.75 -0.49
CA ASP A 35 -32.85 -9.02 -0.47
C ASP A 35 -34.23 -8.88 0.22
N GLN A 36 -34.28 -8.15 1.34
CA GLN A 36 -35.52 -7.83 2.05
C GLN A 36 -36.44 -6.96 1.19
N LYS A 37 -35.91 -5.88 0.60
CA LYS A 37 -36.70 -4.95 -0.23
C LYS A 37 -37.33 -5.65 -1.44
N LYS A 38 -36.59 -6.54 -2.12
CA LYS A 38 -37.14 -7.35 -3.22
C LYS A 38 -38.26 -8.28 -2.74
N THR A 39 -38.10 -8.86 -1.56
CA THR A 39 -39.09 -9.75 -0.95
C THR A 39 -40.39 -9.00 -0.63
N GLU A 40 -40.28 -7.82 -0.02
CA GLU A 40 -41.41 -6.92 0.26
C GLU A 40 -42.10 -6.44 -1.02
N GLU A 41 -41.32 -6.01 -2.03
CA GLU A 41 -41.86 -5.57 -3.32
C GLU A 41 -42.63 -6.69 -4.04
N LYS A 42 -42.10 -7.92 -4.03
CA LYS A 42 -42.80 -9.07 -4.60
C LYS A 42 -44.10 -9.35 -3.86
N ALA A 43 -44.06 -9.34 -2.52
CA ALA A 43 -45.23 -9.62 -1.69
C ALA A 43 -46.34 -8.59 -1.91
N GLU A 44 -46.02 -7.30 -1.96
CA GLU A 44 -46.98 -6.23 -2.21
C GLU A 44 -47.63 -6.36 -3.60
N LYS A 45 -46.81 -6.53 -4.65
CA LYS A 45 -47.30 -6.69 -6.02
C LYS A 45 -48.15 -7.96 -6.17
N ALA A 46 -47.71 -9.08 -5.58
CA ALA A 46 -48.46 -10.33 -5.61
C ALA A 46 -49.79 -10.22 -4.86
N LYS A 47 -49.81 -9.54 -3.71
CA LYS A 47 -51.04 -9.26 -2.95
C LYS A 47 -52.02 -8.43 -3.79
N ALA A 48 -51.58 -7.32 -4.36
CA ALA A 48 -52.42 -6.47 -5.21
C ALA A 48 -52.99 -7.25 -6.41
N ALA A 49 -52.17 -8.05 -7.09
CA ALA A 49 -52.64 -8.89 -8.20
C ALA A 49 -53.61 -9.99 -7.74
N SER A 50 -53.39 -10.58 -6.56
CA SER A 50 -54.32 -11.58 -5.98
C SER A 50 -55.68 -10.99 -5.60
N GLU A 51 -55.71 -9.74 -5.11
CA GLU A 51 -56.94 -9.01 -4.83
C GLU A 51 -57.72 -8.69 -6.12
N GLU A 52 -57.03 -8.35 -7.23
CA GLU A 52 -57.67 -8.20 -8.54
C GLU A 52 -58.28 -9.53 -9.04
N ILE A 53 -57.57 -10.65 -8.87
CA ILE A 53 -58.08 -11.99 -9.22
C ILE A 53 -59.31 -12.32 -8.39
N ALA A 54 -59.28 -12.08 -7.06
CA ALA A 54 -60.40 -12.35 -6.17
C ALA A 54 -61.64 -11.54 -6.56
N LYS A 55 -61.48 -10.23 -6.81
CA LYS A 55 -62.57 -9.35 -7.28
C LYS A 55 -63.15 -9.81 -8.61
N ALA A 56 -62.30 -10.12 -9.60
CA ALA A 56 -62.76 -10.61 -10.90
C ALA A 56 -63.47 -11.97 -10.79
N THR A 57 -63.00 -12.86 -9.92
CA THR A 57 -63.63 -14.15 -9.65
C THR A 57 -65.02 -13.98 -9.02
N GLU A 58 -65.16 -13.04 -8.08
CA GLU A 58 -66.45 -12.68 -7.48
C GLU A 58 -67.42 -12.12 -8.52
N GLU A 59 -66.94 -11.25 -9.43
CA GLU A 59 -67.72 -10.74 -10.57
C GLU A 59 -68.21 -11.87 -11.49
N VAL A 60 -67.35 -12.85 -11.80
CA VAL A 60 -67.73 -14.04 -12.60
C VAL A 60 -68.81 -14.85 -11.88
N GLN A 61 -68.62 -15.15 -10.59
CA GLN A 61 -69.59 -15.92 -9.80
C GLN A 61 -70.94 -15.21 -9.74
N LYS A 62 -70.95 -13.89 -9.56
CA LYS A 62 -72.16 -13.08 -9.55
C LYS A 62 -72.88 -13.12 -10.90
N ALA A 63 -72.14 -12.94 -12.01
CA ALA A 63 -72.71 -13.01 -13.36
C ALA A 63 -73.34 -14.39 -13.65
N VAL A 64 -72.70 -15.48 -13.19
CA VAL A 64 -73.26 -16.84 -13.31
C VAL A 64 -74.55 -16.99 -12.48
N LEU A 65 -74.60 -16.45 -11.26
CA LEU A 65 -75.83 -16.46 -10.45
C LEU A 65 -76.96 -15.64 -11.09
N ASP A 66 -76.64 -14.47 -11.65
CA ASP A 66 -77.58 -13.62 -12.37
C ASP A 66 -78.11 -14.35 -13.63
N TYR A 67 -77.25 -15.07 -14.34
CA TYR A 67 -77.60 -15.91 -15.48
C TYR A 67 -78.60 -17.02 -15.11
N ILE A 68 -78.29 -17.80 -14.05
CA ILE A 68 -79.18 -18.86 -13.53
C ILE A 68 -80.53 -18.27 -13.10
N THR A 69 -80.51 -17.10 -12.46
CA THR A 69 -81.72 -16.40 -12.02
C THR A 69 -82.56 -15.93 -13.20
N ALA A 70 -81.94 -15.38 -14.25
CA ALA A 70 -82.61 -14.95 -15.47
C ALA A 70 -83.27 -16.12 -16.21
N ILE A 71 -82.61 -17.28 -16.26
CA ILE A 71 -83.20 -18.52 -16.82
C ILE A 71 -84.45 -18.92 -16.03
N ARG A 72 -84.36 -18.97 -14.69
CA ARG A 72 -85.49 -19.36 -13.82
C ARG A 72 -86.70 -18.44 -14.00
N ASN A 73 -86.46 -17.15 -14.21
CA ASN A 73 -87.50 -16.14 -14.36
C ASN A 73 -87.97 -15.94 -15.82
N HIS A 74 -87.52 -16.77 -16.76
CA HIS A 74 -87.80 -16.62 -18.20
C HIS A 74 -87.48 -15.21 -18.76
N ASN A 75 -86.43 -14.56 -18.24
CA ASN A 75 -86.03 -13.21 -18.63
C ASN A 75 -84.87 -13.24 -19.64
N GLU A 76 -85.18 -13.11 -20.93
CA GLU A 76 -84.20 -13.26 -22.01
C GLU A 76 -83.24 -12.08 -22.17
N SER A 77 -83.65 -10.86 -21.80
CA SER A 77 -82.75 -9.69 -21.78
C SER A 77 -81.76 -9.77 -20.62
N GLY A 78 -82.22 -10.22 -19.45
CA GLY A 78 -81.37 -10.48 -18.28
C GLY A 78 -80.33 -11.56 -18.56
N LYS A 79 -80.71 -12.61 -19.30
CA LYS A 79 -79.79 -13.68 -19.72
C LYS A 79 -78.62 -13.15 -20.56
N LYS A 80 -78.90 -12.36 -21.60
CA LYS A 80 -77.86 -11.77 -22.47
C LYS A 80 -76.94 -10.80 -21.72
N SER A 81 -77.50 -10.00 -20.82
CA SER A 81 -76.74 -9.08 -19.97
C SER A 81 -75.77 -9.84 -19.04
N ALA A 82 -76.24 -10.93 -18.42
CA ALA A 82 -75.41 -11.78 -17.57
C ALA A 82 -74.30 -12.50 -18.35
N GLU A 83 -74.56 -12.99 -19.57
CA GLU A 83 -73.53 -13.59 -20.44
C GLU A 83 -72.43 -12.58 -20.83
N GLU A 84 -72.80 -11.32 -21.13
CA GLU A 84 -71.84 -10.26 -21.44
C GLU A 84 -71.01 -9.86 -20.22
N ALA A 85 -71.66 -9.75 -19.05
CA ALA A 85 -70.98 -9.48 -17.77
C ALA A 85 -70.01 -10.61 -17.41
N GLU A 86 -70.40 -11.87 -17.58
CA GLU A 86 -69.54 -13.04 -17.34
C GLU A 86 -68.33 -13.04 -18.26
N LYS A 87 -68.51 -12.78 -19.56
CA LYS A 87 -67.40 -12.70 -20.53
C LYS A 87 -66.40 -11.63 -20.12
N LYS A 88 -66.87 -10.43 -19.80
CA LYS A 88 -66.02 -9.29 -19.38
C LYS A 88 -65.29 -9.59 -18.06
N ALA A 89 -65.95 -10.22 -17.10
CA ALA A 89 -65.36 -10.62 -15.83
C ALA A 89 -64.28 -11.70 -16.02
N LYS A 90 -64.52 -12.70 -16.89
CA LYS A 90 -63.53 -13.74 -17.26
C LYS A 90 -62.29 -13.17 -17.96
N GLU A 91 -62.47 -12.20 -18.85
CA GLU A 91 -61.36 -11.50 -19.50
C GLU A 91 -60.50 -10.74 -18.47
N ARG A 92 -61.13 -10.06 -17.51
CA ARG A 92 -60.44 -9.39 -16.38
C ARG A 92 -59.72 -10.37 -15.47
N GLU A 93 -60.35 -11.49 -15.12
CA GLU A 93 -59.74 -12.54 -14.30
C GLU A 93 -58.49 -13.10 -14.98
N THR A 94 -58.59 -13.40 -16.29
CA THR A 94 -57.46 -13.89 -17.08
C THR A 94 -56.32 -12.88 -17.14
N ALA A 95 -56.62 -11.60 -17.33
CA ALA A 95 -55.61 -10.54 -17.33
C ALA A 95 -54.92 -10.40 -15.96
N ALA A 96 -55.69 -10.44 -14.86
CA ALA A 96 -55.15 -10.38 -13.50
C ALA A 96 -54.27 -11.59 -13.16
N ARG A 97 -54.68 -12.81 -13.58
CA ARG A 97 -53.86 -14.03 -13.47
C ARG A 97 -52.54 -13.90 -14.23
N LYS A 98 -52.56 -13.42 -15.47
CA LYS A 98 -51.32 -13.17 -16.24
C LYS A 98 -50.39 -12.17 -15.57
N LYS A 99 -50.93 -11.09 -14.97
CA LYS A 99 -50.12 -10.12 -14.20
C LYS A 99 -49.47 -10.80 -12.99
N PHE A 100 -50.23 -11.61 -12.25
CA PHE A 100 -49.71 -12.37 -11.11
C PHE A 100 -48.59 -13.32 -11.51
N ASP A 101 -48.78 -14.10 -12.57
CA ASP A 101 -47.75 -15.03 -13.10
C ASP A 101 -46.50 -14.27 -13.56
N THR A 102 -46.68 -13.10 -14.18
CA THR A 102 -45.57 -12.22 -14.56
C THR A 102 -44.81 -11.74 -13.33
N ILE A 103 -45.49 -11.34 -12.25
CA ILE A 103 -44.83 -10.93 -10.99
C ILE A 103 -44.04 -12.09 -10.38
N GLN A 104 -44.62 -13.30 -10.37
CA GLN A 104 -43.96 -14.49 -9.81
C GLN A 104 -42.66 -14.84 -10.55
N THR A 105 -42.64 -14.67 -11.87
CA THR A 105 -41.52 -15.02 -12.75
C THR A 105 -40.48 -13.92 -12.89
N THR A 106 -40.88 -12.64 -12.88
CA THR A 106 -39.97 -11.51 -13.10
C THR A 106 -39.27 -11.04 -11.83
N ILE A 107 -39.91 -11.18 -10.68
CA ILE A 107 -39.32 -10.80 -9.39
C ILE A 107 -38.81 -12.06 -8.70
N VAL A 108 -37.51 -12.31 -8.83
CA VAL A 108 -36.82 -13.41 -8.15
C VAL A 108 -36.41 -12.92 -6.76
N VAL A 109 -36.92 -13.59 -5.73
CA VAL A 109 -36.59 -13.33 -4.32
C VAL A 109 -35.72 -14.47 -3.81
N PRO A 110 -34.80 -14.19 -2.86
CA PRO A 110 -34.02 -15.25 -2.23
C PRO A 110 -34.92 -16.25 -1.52
N GLU A 111 -34.49 -17.50 -1.46
CA GLU A 111 -35.19 -18.52 -0.68
C GLU A 111 -35.18 -18.17 0.82
N PRO A 112 -36.15 -18.62 1.62
CA PRO A 112 -36.22 -18.32 3.05
C PRO A 112 -34.91 -18.65 3.80
N ASP A 113 -34.28 -19.77 3.46
CA ASP A 113 -33.01 -20.18 4.06
C ASP A 113 -31.84 -19.27 3.64
N GLU A 114 -31.84 -18.75 2.41
CA GLU A 114 -30.83 -17.80 1.95
C GLU A 114 -31.02 -16.42 2.59
N LEU A 115 -32.27 -15.96 2.72
CA LEU A 115 -32.60 -14.71 3.41
C LEU A 115 -32.23 -14.77 4.90
N ALA A 116 -32.48 -15.91 5.57
CA ALA A 116 -32.05 -16.11 6.95
C ALA A 116 -30.52 -16.13 7.08
N LYS A 117 -29.79 -16.66 6.09
CA LYS A 117 -28.32 -16.61 6.07
C LYS A 117 -27.81 -15.19 5.88
N THR A 118 -28.40 -14.39 5.00
CA THR A 118 -27.99 -12.99 4.77
C THR A 118 -28.35 -12.11 5.96
N GLN A 119 -29.48 -12.34 6.61
CA GLN A 119 -29.86 -11.69 7.86
C GLN A 119 -28.82 -11.91 8.96
N LYS A 120 -28.46 -13.18 9.25
CA LYS A 120 -27.47 -13.50 10.27
C LYS A 120 -26.12 -12.82 10.00
N LYS A 121 -25.68 -12.83 8.74
CA LYS A 121 -24.43 -12.13 8.34
C LYS A 121 -24.53 -10.61 8.53
N ALA A 122 -25.66 -10.01 8.18
CA ALA A 122 -25.89 -8.57 8.35
C ALA A 122 -25.95 -8.16 9.83
N GLU A 123 -26.59 -8.97 10.69
CA GLU A 123 -26.64 -8.76 12.14
C GLU A 123 -25.25 -8.87 12.78
N GLU A 124 -24.47 -9.88 12.41
CA GLU A 124 -23.08 -10.02 12.85
C GLU A 124 -22.22 -8.84 12.39
N ALA A 125 -22.36 -8.44 11.13
CA ALA A 125 -21.69 -7.26 10.58
C ALA A 125 -22.10 -5.98 11.32
N ALA A 126 -23.37 -5.80 11.67
CA ALA A 126 -23.86 -4.64 12.44
C ALA A 126 -23.29 -4.59 13.86
N LYS A 127 -23.21 -5.75 14.52
CA LYS A 127 -22.60 -5.86 15.84
C LYS A 127 -21.10 -5.56 15.82
N ASN A 128 -20.40 -6.02 14.77
CA ASN A 128 -18.95 -5.87 14.65
C ASN A 128 -18.53 -4.52 14.04
N LYS A 129 -19.42 -3.82 13.32
CA LYS A 129 -19.15 -2.52 12.67
C LYS A 129 -18.43 -1.51 13.57
N PRO A 130 -18.88 -1.19 14.80
CA PRO A 130 -18.18 -0.23 15.65
C PRO A 130 -16.74 -0.65 16.00
N GLU A 131 -16.51 -1.94 16.22
CA GLU A 131 -15.17 -2.47 16.47
C GLU A 131 -14.29 -2.38 15.22
N LEU A 132 -14.83 -2.71 14.05
CA LEU A 132 -14.13 -2.61 12.76
C LEU A 132 -13.78 -1.16 12.40
N THR A 133 -14.71 -0.22 12.63
CA THR A 133 -14.46 1.21 12.45
C THR A 133 -13.36 1.71 13.38
N LYS A 134 -13.38 1.31 14.65
CA LYS A 134 -12.31 1.63 15.59
C LYS A 134 -10.96 1.06 15.14
N LYS A 135 -10.90 -0.20 14.69
CA LYS A 135 -9.68 -0.82 14.16
C LYS A 135 -9.14 -0.09 12.92
N LEU A 136 -10.01 0.36 12.02
CA LEU A 136 -9.63 1.16 10.85
C LEU A 136 -9.00 2.50 11.28
N GLU A 137 -9.62 3.21 12.24
CA GLU A 137 -9.07 4.46 12.76
C GLU A 137 -7.72 4.26 13.45
N GLU A 138 -7.60 3.22 14.30
CA GLU A 138 -6.33 2.86 14.95
C GLU A 138 -5.24 2.52 13.92
N ALA A 139 -5.57 1.73 12.88
CA ALA A 139 -4.64 1.39 11.80
C ALA A 139 -4.22 2.64 11.01
N LYS A 140 -5.15 3.58 10.76
CA LYS A 140 -4.86 4.85 10.10
C LYS A 140 -3.88 5.70 10.91
N VAL A 141 -4.10 5.84 12.22
CA VAL A 141 -3.20 6.60 13.11
C VAL A 141 -1.80 5.96 13.13
N LYS A 142 -1.72 4.64 13.19
CA LYS A 142 -0.43 3.93 13.12
C LYS A 142 0.28 4.14 11.79
N LEU A 143 -0.45 4.15 10.68
CA LEU A 143 0.10 4.44 9.36
C LEU A 143 0.66 5.85 9.31
N GLU A 144 -0.10 6.87 9.72
CA GLU A 144 0.36 8.26 9.74
C GLU A 144 1.60 8.45 10.64
N GLU A 145 1.64 7.79 11.81
CA GLU A 145 2.80 7.83 12.70
C GLU A 145 4.02 7.13 12.09
N ALA A 146 3.82 5.98 11.43
CA ALA A 146 4.90 5.23 10.79
C ALA A 146 5.47 5.96 9.57
N GLU A 147 4.62 6.58 8.75
CA GLU A 147 5.03 7.44 7.63
C GLU A 147 5.83 8.64 8.13
N LYS A 148 5.37 9.30 9.21
CA LYS A 148 6.12 10.41 9.82
C LYS A 148 7.49 9.96 10.34
N LYS A 149 7.59 8.80 10.97
CA LYS A 149 8.88 8.26 11.42
C LYS A 149 9.80 7.90 10.25
N ALA A 150 9.25 7.41 9.15
CA ALA A 150 10.02 7.13 7.93
C ALA A 150 10.58 8.40 7.30
N THR A 151 9.79 9.47 7.23
CA THR A 151 10.25 10.77 6.71
C THR A 151 11.30 11.42 7.61
N GLU A 152 11.10 11.41 8.93
CA GLU A 152 12.10 11.89 9.90
C GLU A 152 13.40 11.07 9.84
N ALA A 153 13.31 9.74 9.66
CA ALA A 153 14.49 8.90 9.51
C ALA A 153 15.23 9.17 8.19
N LYS A 154 14.51 9.50 7.11
CA LYS A 154 15.12 9.90 5.84
C LYS A 154 15.86 11.22 5.96
N GLN A 155 15.23 12.24 6.54
CA GLN A 155 15.85 13.55 6.76
C GLN A 155 17.14 13.47 7.58
N LYS A 156 17.19 12.57 8.57
CA LYS A 156 18.42 12.34 9.35
C LYS A 156 19.52 11.67 8.54
N LEU A 157 19.17 10.69 7.70
CA LEU A 157 20.12 10.03 6.80
C LEU A 157 20.70 11.05 5.80
N ASP A 158 19.83 11.79 5.09
CA ASP A 158 20.24 12.81 4.12
C ASP A 158 21.14 13.88 4.78
N ALA A 159 20.82 14.31 6.01
CA ALA A 159 21.63 15.29 6.74
C ALA A 159 23.01 14.73 7.15
N GLU A 160 23.09 13.44 7.48
CA GLU A 160 24.33 12.75 7.82
C GLU A 160 25.24 12.58 6.59
N GLU A 161 24.68 12.17 5.46
CA GLU A 161 25.39 12.07 4.18
C GLU A 161 26.00 13.41 3.75
N VAL A 162 25.20 14.49 3.81
CA VAL A 162 25.69 15.84 3.49
C VAL A 162 26.83 16.26 4.43
N ALA A 163 26.74 15.92 5.71
CA ALA A 163 27.80 16.23 6.67
C ALA A 163 29.10 15.44 6.38
N LEU A 164 29.00 14.18 5.96
CA LEU A 164 30.16 13.37 5.56
C LEU A 164 30.79 13.90 4.27
N GLN A 165 29.99 14.20 3.26
CA GLN A 165 30.46 14.80 2.01
C GLN A 165 31.18 16.13 2.24
N ALA A 166 30.65 16.98 3.13
CA ALA A 166 31.31 18.24 3.48
C ALA A 166 32.71 18.03 4.10
N LYS A 167 32.88 17.02 4.96
CA LYS A 167 34.18 16.67 5.55
C LYS A 167 35.15 16.10 4.51
N ILE A 168 34.67 15.33 3.53
CA ILE A 168 35.49 14.84 2.42
C ILE A 168 35.96 16.02 1.56
N ALA A 169 35.06 16.92 1.18
CA ALA A 169 35.40 18.12 0.41
C ALA A 169 36.39 19.06 1.14
N GLU A 170 36.27 19.18 2.47
CA GLU A 170 37.26 19.91 3.27
C GLU A 170 38.65 19.25 3.18
N LEU A 171 38.72 17.92 3.27
CA LEU A 171 39.98 17.18 3.13
C LEU A 171 40.58 17.34 1.73
N GLU A 172 39.78 17.28 0.66
CA GLU A 172 40.20 17.55 -0.72
C GLU A 172 40.82 18.95 -0.85
N TYR A 173 40.17 19.96 -0.28
CA TYR A 173 40.68 21.33 -0.28
C TYR A 173 42.01 21.44 0.47
N GLU A 174 42.15 20.75 1.61
CA GLU A 174 43.41 20.74 2.36
C GLU A 174 44.56 20.06 1.60
N VAL A 175 44.27 18.99 0.85
CA VAL A 175 45.22 18.34 -0.05
C VAL A 175 45.69 19.33 -1.12
N GLN A 176 44.76 19.98 -1.83
CA GLN A 176 45.10 20.96 -2.88
C GLN A 176 45.93 22.14 -2.33
N ARG A 177 45.60 22.62 -1.13
CA ARG A 177 46.36 23.69 -0.47
C ARG A 177 47.81 23.26 -0.19
N LEU A 178 48.01 22.04 0.33
CA LEU A 178 49.34 21.52 0.63
C LEU A 178 50.15 21.24 -0.63
N GLU A 179 49.53 20.75 -1.70
CA GLU A 179 50.19 20.58 -3.00
C GLU A 179 50.75 21.91 -3.51
N LYS A 180 49.92 22.96 -3.45
CA LYS A 180 50.33 24.32 -3.85
C LYS A 180 51.44 24.89 -2.97
N GLU A 181 51.34 24.73 -1.66
CA GLU A 181 52.38 25.21 -0.72
C GLU A 181 53.73 24.51 -0.97
N LEU A 182 53.71 23.20 -1.26
CA LEU A 182 54.91 22.45 -1.63
C LEU A 182 55.51 22.88 -2.98
N GLU A 183 54.66 23.24 -3.95
CA GLU A 183 55.07 23.79 -5.25
C GLU A 183 55.74 25.17 -5.09
N GLU A 184 55.12 26.08 -4.33
CA GLU A 184 55.67 27.42 -4.04
C GLU A 184 57.02 27.36 -3.32
N ILE A 185 57.20 26.43 -2.37
CA ILE A 185 58.49 26.20 -1.70
C ILE A 185 59.56 25.76 -2.72
N ASN A 186 59.18 24.90 -3.67
CA ASN A 186 60.08 24.38 -4.70
C ASN A 186 60.52 25.45 -5.70
N GLU A 187 59.71 26.47 -5.95
CA GLU A 187 59.99 27.59 -6.86
C GLU A 187 60.77 28.77 -6.21
N SER A 188 60.85 28.83 -4.87
CA SER A 188 61.56 29.93 -4.17
C SER A 188 63.09 29.84 -4.32
N ASP A 189 63.81 30.96 -4.37
CA ASP A 189 65.29 31.02 -4.58
C ASP A 189 66.14 30.84 -3.29
N SER A 190 65.56 30.43 -2.15
CA SER A 190 66.29 30.35 -0.86
C SER A 190 67.21 29.11 -0.71
N GLU A 191 68.23 29.16 0.16
CA GLU A 191 69.25 28.11 0.34
C GLU A 191 68.67 26.73 0.76
N ASP A 192 69.17 25.65 0.12
CA ASP A 192 68.59 24.28 0.13
C ASP A 192 68.35 23.64 1.51
N TYR A 193 69.23 23.86 2.50
CA TYR A 193 69.13 23.18 3.80
C TYR A 193 67.95 23.64 4.67
N ALA A 194 67.51 24.90 4.54
CA ALA A 194 66.34 25.38 5.28
C ALA A 194 65.03 24.88 4.64
N LYS A 195 64.97 24.81 3.30
CA LYS A 195 63.80 24.30 2.57
C LYS A 195 63.51 22.84 2.88
N GLU A 196 64.54 22.00 2.97
CA GLU A 196 64.36 20.56 3.20
C GLU A 196 63.77 20.26 4.60
N GLY A 197 64.09 21.08 5.61
CA GLY A 197 63.50 21.01 6.94
C GLY A 197 62.00 21.35 7.01
N PHE A 198 61.49 22.19 6.09
CA PHE A 198 60.05 22.52 5.97
C PHE A 198 59.31 21.63 4.98
N ARG A 199 59.98 21.18 3.91
CA ARG A 199 59.38 20.36 2.85
C ARG A 199 59.02 18.97 3.32
N ALA A 200 59.93 18.28 4.02
CA ALA A 200 59.70 16.92 4.51
C ALA A 200 58.45 16.76 5.39
N PRO A 201 58.18 17.63 6.40
CA PRO A 201 56.97 17.52 7.20
C PRO A 201 55.68 17.85 6.42
N LEU A 202 55.70 18.81 5.49
CA LEU A 202 54.56 19.12 4.63
C LEU A 202 54.25 17.97 3.66
N GLN A 203 55.27 17.36 3.07
CA GLN A 203 55.11 16.18 2.21
C GLN A 203 54.52 15.00 2.99
N SER A 204 55.05 14.71 4.18
CA SER A 204 54.50 13.65 5.03
C SER A 204 53.03 13.88 5.42
N LYS A 205 52.62 15.14 5.61
CA LYS A 205 51.23 15.50 5.89
C LYS A 205 50.36 15.34 4.63
N LEU A 206 50.87 15.75 3.47
CA LEU A 206 50.19 15.56 2.18
C LEU A 206 49.95 14.08 1.89
N ASP A 207 50.97 13.24 2.05
CA ASP A 207 50.89 11.80 1.79
C ASP A 207 49.85 11.13 2.70
N ALA A 208 49.82 11.51 3.99
CA ALA A 208 48.83 11.01 4.94
C ALA A 208 47.39 11.42 4.55
N LYS A 209 47.20 12.68 4.13
CA LYS A 209 45.90 13.18 3.68
C LYS A 209 45.44 12.54 2.38
N LYS A 210 46.31 12.37 1.39
CA LYS A 210 46.01 11.66 0.15
C LYS A 210 45.63 10.20 0.39
N ALA A 211 46.36 9.51 1.26
CA ALA A 211 46.02 8.13 1.63
C ALA A 211 44.65 8.04 2.31
N LYS A 212 44.32 8.99 3.19
CA LYS A 212 43.00 9.09 3.81
C LYS A 212 41.92 9.38 2.77
N LEU A 213 42.13 10.36 1.89
CA LEU A 213 41.18 10.74 0.85
C LEU A 213 40.86 9.57 -0.09
N LEU A 214 41.88 8.85 -0.58
CA LEU A 214 41.70 7.66 -1.42
C LEU A 214 40.83 6.58 -0.75
N LYS A 215 41.03 6.34 0.55
CA LYS A 215 40.22 5.40 1.33
C LYS A 215 38.76 5.87 1.44
N LEU A 216 38.52 7.18 1.57
CA LEU A 216 37.17 7.74 1.61
C LEU A 216 36.48 7.67 0.25
N GLU A 217 37.19 7.96 -0.84
CA GLU A 217 36.69 7.83 -2.22
C GLU A 217 36.31 6.38 -2.53
N GLU A 218 37.14 5.39 -2.16
CA GLU A 218 36.85 3.97 -2.36
C GLU A 218 35.59 3.52 -1.60
N LEU A 219 35.44 3.94 -0.33
CA LEU A 219 34.26 3.64 0.47
C LEU A 219 33.00 4.33 -0.08
N SER A 220 33.10 5.58 -0.51
CA SER A 220 32.00 6.32 -1.12
C SER A 220 31.54 5.66 -2.42
N GLY A 221 32.48 5.28 -3.30
CA GLY A 221 32.15 4.58 -4.54
C GLY A 221 31.48 3.23 -4.30
N LYS A 222 31.90 2.49 -3.26
CA LYS A 222 31.26 1.24 -2.87
C LYS A 222 29.83 1.43 -2.37
N ILE A 223 29.56 2.51 -1.62
CA ILE A 223 28.21 2.86 -1.16
C ILE A 223 27.31 3.13 -2.36
N GLU A 224 27.77 3.94 -3.33
CA GLU A 224 27.01 4.24 -4.55
C GLU A 224 26.68 2.99 -5.38
N GLU A 225 27.63 2.05 -5.50
CA GLU A 225 27.42 0.77 -6.17
C GLU A 225 26.36 -0.08 -5.46
N LEU A 226 26.45 -0.20 -4.12
CA LEU A 226 25.49 -0.96 -3.32
C LEU A 226 24.09 -0.35 -3.36
N ASP A 227 23.96 0.98 -3.30
CA ASP A 227 22.68 1.67 -3.42
C ASP A 227 22.00 1.40 -4.77
N ALA A 228 22.78 1.41 -5.86
CA ALA A 228 22.27 1.10 -7.19
C ALA A 228 21.78 -0.36 -7.30
N GLU A 229 22.57 -1.31 -6.79
CA GLU A 229 22.18 -2.73 -6.77
C GLU A 229 20.92 -2.97 -5.93
N ILE A 230 20.83 -2.35 -4.74
CA ILE A 230 19.65 -2.45 -3.88
C ILE A 230 18.42 -1.89 -4.58
N ALA A 231 18.53 -0.73 -5.23
CA ALA A 231 17.42 -0.12 -5.96
C ALA A 231 16.90 -1.03 -7.09
N GLU A 232 17.81 -1.70 -7.83
CA GLU A 232 17.42 -2.66 -8.86
C GLU A 232 16.68 -3.86 -8.25
N LEU A 233 17.20 -4.43 -7.16
CA LEU A 233 16.58 -5.56 -6.47
C LEU A 233 15.20 -5.20 -5.87
N GLU A 234 15.02 -3.98 -5.34
CA GLU A 234 13.73 -3.51 -4.83
C GLU A 234 12.68 -3.36 -5.93
N VAL A 235 13.07 -2.91 -7.13
CA VAL A 235 12.17 -2.89 -8.30
C VAL A 235 11.75 -4.31 -8.67
N GLN A 236 12.70 -5.24 -8.75
CA GLN A 236 12.40 -6.65 -9.06
C GLN A 236 11.46 -7.29 -8.02
N LEU A 237 11.65 -6.99 -6.73
CA LEU A 237 10.75 -7.44 -5.67
C LEU A 237 9.34 -6.93 -5.86
N LYS A 238 9.18 -5.64 -6.15
CA LYS A 238 7.87 -5.02 -6.37
C LYS A 238 7.13 -5.61 -7.57
N ASP A 239 7.85 -5.86 -8.66
CA ASP A 239 7.28 -6.51 -9.85
C ASP A 239 6.87 -7.96 -9.56
N ALA A 240 7.66 -8.68 -8.75
CA ALA A 240 7.33 -10.02 -8.30
C ALA A 240 6.10 -10.04 -7.38
N GLU A 241 5.97 -9.11 -6.44
CA GLU A 241 4.80 -8.97 -5.56
C GLU A 241 3.50 -8.74 -6.36
N GLY A 242 3.55 -7.93 -7.41
CA GLY A 242 2.41 -7.66 -8.29
C GLY A 242 2.02 -8.83 -9.20
N ASN A 243 2.88 -9.84 -9.33
CA ASN A 243 2.66 -11.00 -10.20
C ASN A 243 2.34 -12.27 -9.39
N ASN A 244 1.11 -12.75 -9.52
CA ASN A 244 0.65 -13.99 -8.88
C ASN A 244 1.26 -15.27 -9.46
N ASN A 245 1.97 -15.18 -10.59
CA ASN A 245 2.59 -16.32 -11.26
C ASN A 245 4.08 -16.51 -10.94
N VAL A 246 4.65 -15.69 -10.06
CA VAL A 246 6.04 -15.83 -9.58
C VAL A 246 6.06 -16.77 -8.39
N GLU A 247 6.90 -17.79 -8.45
CA GLU A 247 7.04 -18.77 -7.38
C GLU A 247 7.54 -18.13 -6.07
N ALA A 248 6.98 -18.58 -4.95
CA ALA A 248 7.29 -18.03 -3.63
C ALA A 248 8.80 -18.10 -3.28
N TYR A 249 9.49 -19.16 -3.70
CA TYR A 249 10.94 -19.31 -3.45
C TYR A 249 11.77 -18.26 -4.19
N PHE A 250 11.30 -17.75 -5.33
CA PHE A 250 12.01 -16.70 -6.07
C PHE A 250 11.89 -15.36 -5.33
N LYS A 251 10.69 -15.04 -4.81
CA LYS A 251 10.46 -13.85 -3.98
C LYS A 251 11.32 -13.91 -2.72
N GLU A 252 11.32 -15.03 -2.00
CA GLU A 252 12.16 -15.23 -0.82
C GLU A 252 13.66 -15.10 -1.13
N GLY A 253 14.11 -15.61 -2.28
CA GLY A 253 15.49 -15.48 -2.74
C GLY A 253 15.91 -14.03 -3.02
N LEU A 254 15.03 -13.24 -3.64
CA LEU A 254 15.23 -11.81 -3.85
C LEU A 254 15.24 -11.05 -2.51
N GLU A 255 14.26 -11.30 -1.63
CA GLU A 255 14.19 -10.65 -0.31
C GLU A 255 15.46 -10.87 0.51
N LYS A 256 15.98 -12.10 0.47
CA LYS A 256 17.22 -12.47 1.15
C LYS A 256 18.43 -11.72 0.57
N THR A 257 18.56 -11.71 -0.75
CA THR A 257 19.67 -11.01 -1.43
C THR A 257 19.63 -9.52 -1.14
N THR A 258 18.46 -8.88 -1.22
CA THR A 258 18.28 -7.46 -0.88
C THR A 258 18.64 -7.18 0.58
N ALA A 259 18.27 -8.06 1.51
CA ALA A 259 18.60 -7.91 2.92
C ALA A 259 20.11 -8.02 3.18
N GLU A 260 20.79 -8.95 2.51
CA GLU A 260 22.25 -9.11 2.60
C GLU A 260 22.98 -7.87 2.07
N LYS A 261 22.55 -7.33 0.92
CA LYS A 261 23.12 -6.10 0.33
C LYS A 261 22.90 -4.87 1.20
N LYS A 262 21.71 -4.71 1.79
CA LYS A 262 21.43 -3.64 2.76
C LYS A 262 22.34 -3.71 3.99
N ALA A 263 22.63 -4.91 4.48
CA ALA A 263 23.57 -5.07 5.59
C ALA A 263 25.02 -4.74 5.19
N GLU A 264 25.40 -5.00 3.93
CA GLU A 264 26.71 -4.59 3.40
C GLU A 264 26.80 -3.06 3.26
N LEU A 265 25.73 -2.40 2.80
CA LEU A 265 25.62 -0.95 2.72
C LEU A 265 25.77 -0.30 4.10
N GLU A 266 25.00 -0.73 5.10
CA GLU A 266 25.07 -0.20 6.47
C GLU A 266 26.49 -0.31 7.04
N LYS A 267 27.19 -1.40 6.74
CA LYS A 267 28.59 -1.58 7.14
C LYS A 267 29.52 -0.61 6.42
N ALA A 268 29.34 -0.41 5.11
CA ALA A 268 30.15 0.52 4.32
C ALA A 268 29.95 1.98 4.78
N GLU A 269 28.72 2.39 5.05
CA GLU A 269 28.39 3.70 5.64
C GLU A 269 29.05 3.90 7.00
N ALA A 270 29.01 2.88 7.87
CA ALA A 270 29.66 2.93 9.18
C ALA A 270 31.19 3.01 9.06
N ASP A 271 31.78 2.26 8.12
CA ASP A 271 33.22 2.31 7.83
C ASP A 271 33.63 3.66 7.26
N LEU A 272 32.83 4.28 6.38
CA LEU A 272 33.04 5.64 5.86
C LEU A 272 33.02 6.66 7.00
N LYS A 273 31.97 6.65 7.82
CA LYS A 273 31.84 7.54 8.98
C LYS A 273 33.05 7.43 9.92
N LYS A 274 33.48 6.20 10.21
CA LYS A 274 34.65 5.95 11.03
C LYS A 274 35.93 6.47 10.37
N ALA A 275 36.12 6.22 9.08
CA ALA A 275 37.30 6.66 8.34
C ALA A 275 37.39 8.19 8.27
N VAL A 276 36.25 8.89 8.15
CA VAL A 276 36.18 10.35 8.17
C VAL A 276 36.69 10.91 9.51
N ASP A 277 36.28 10.31 10.62
CA ASP A 277 36.69 10.75 11.98
C ASP A 277 38.05 10.19 12.43
N GLU A 278 38.68 9.29 11.64
CA GLU A 278 39.98 8.69 11.96
C GLU A 278 41.10 9.75 11.90
N PRO A 279 41.95 9.88 12.94
CA PRO A 279 43.04 10.85 12.93
C PRO A 279 44.09 10.49 11.86
N GLU A 280 44.70 11.52 11.29
CA GLU A 280 45.78 11.35 10.32
C GLU A 280 47.03 10.80 11.01
N THR A 281 47.26 9.50 10.89
CA THR A 281 48.53 8.92 11.32
C THR A 281 49.57 9.14 10.22
N PRO A 282 50.70 9.82 10.51
CA PRO A 282 51.80 9.88 9.55
C PRO A 282 52.30 8.46 9.28
N ALA A 283 52.61 8.17 8.02
CA ALA A 283 53.13 6.86 7.62
C ALA A 283 54.35 6.49 8.51
N PRO A 284 54.46 5.23 8.99
CA PRO A 284 55.63 4.75 9.72
C PRO A 284 56.81 4.62 8.74
N GLY A 285 57.43 5.74 8.38
CA GLY A 285 58.53 5.79 7.40
C GLY A 285 59.50 6.94 7.61
N SER A 286 59.07 8.05 8.21
CA SER A 286 59.91 9.25 8.35
C SER A 286 60.47 9.40 9.77
N ARG A 287 61.23 8.41 10.26
CA ARG A 287 62.19 8.71 11.34
C ARG A 287 63.34 9.47 10.69
N PRO A 288 63.67 10.70 11.12
CA PRO A 288 64.92 11.32 10.68
C PRO A 288 66.04 10.38 11.07
N GLN A 289 66.80 9.90 10.08
CA GLN A 289 68.07 9.24 10.35
C GLN A 289 68.94 10.26 11.09
N LEU A 290 69.14 10.04 12.39
CA LEU A 290 70.13 10.76 13.19
C LEU A 290 71.47 10.60 12.48
N GLN A 291 71.95 11.65 11.81
CA GLN A 291 73.31 11.68 11.29
C GLN A 291 74.28 11.43 12.45
N PRO A 292 75.29 10.55 12.29
CA PRO A 292 76.27 10.32 13.33
C PRO A 292 77.08 11.61 13.56
N PRO A 293 77.44 11.95 14.81
CA PRO A 293 78.22 13.14 15.09
C PRO A 293 79.58 13.04 14.39
N ALA A 294 79.96 14.09 13.67
CA ALA A 294 81.29 14.22 13.08
C ALA A 294 82.35 14.12 14.19
N PRO A 295 83.38 13.27 14.04
CA PRO A 295 84.46 13.20 15.00
C PRO A 295 85.30 14.47 14.90
N GLY A 296 85.30 15.25 15.99
CA GLY A 296 86.17 16.41 16.15
C GLY A 296 87.53 15.99 16.72
N SER A 297 88.57 16.62 16.14
CA SER A 297 90.00 16.64 16.53
C SER A 297 90.86 15.43 16.14
#